data_AF-A0A134CB18-F1
#
_entry.id   AF-A0A134CB18-F1
#
_cell.length_a   1.000
_cell.length_b   1.000
_cell.length_c   1.000
_cell.angle_alpha   90.00
_cell.angle_beta   90.00
_cell.angle_gamma   90.00
#
_symmetry.space_group_name_H-M   'P 1'
#
loop_
_entity.id
_entity.type
_entity.pdbx_description
1 polymer ?
#
loop_
_entity_poly.entity_id
_entity_poly.type
_entity_poly.pdbx_seq_one_letter_code
_entity_poly.pdbx_strand_id
1 'polypeptide(L)'
;MIEQGYEGEVSVIVIEDENGEEMYYEEEMLIQHDGKAFAILVSLPPEEDTEHDEPEVIIARIDEEEGEQVYVAPTDEEFDAVIKLYEEMD
;
A
#
# COMPACT_ATOMS: atom_id res chain seq x y z
N MET A 1 20.53 -20.49 18.69
CA MET A 1 19.08 -20.56 18.51
C MET A 1 18.52 -19.19 18.83
N ILE A 2 18.15 -18.45 17.80
CA ILE A 2 17.07 -17.47 17.86
C ILE A 2 16.24 -17.84 16.63
N GLU A 3 15.23 -18.68 16.87
CA GLU A 3 14.08 -18.82 15.99
C GLU A 3 13.26 -17.55 16.20
N GLN A 4 13.15 -16.73 15.16
CA GLN A 4 12.01 -15.84 14.96
C GLN A 4 11.55 -16.18 13.54
N GLY A 5 10.62 -17.14 13.45
CA GLY A 5 9.99 -17.49 12.20
C GLY A 5 8.99 -16.40 11.82
N TYR A 6 9.09 -15.92 10.58
CA TYR A 6 7.95 -15.41 9.82
C TYR A 6 7.99 -16.12 8.47
N GLU A 7 7.21 -17.17 8.37
CA GLU A 7 6.84 -17.84 7.12
C GLU A 7 5.70 -17.01 6.53
N GLY A 8 6.02 -16.17 5.54
CA GLY A 8 5.10 -15.21 4.92
C GLY A 8 5.76 -13.84 4.85
N GLU A 9 6.37 -13.49 3.70
CA GLU A 9 6.80 -12.12 3.41
C GLU A 9 5.56 -11.23 3.33
N VAL A 10 5.08 -10.73 4.47
CA VAL A 10 4.16 -9.60 4.49
C VAL A 10 4.98 -8.39 4.09
N SER A 11 4.79 -7.92 2.86
CA SER A 11 5.41 -6.70 2.36
C SER A 11 4.78 -5.52 3.08
N VAL A 12 5.41 -5.08 4.17
CA VAL A 12 5.04 -3.85 4.87
C VAL A 12 5.72 -2.68 4.19
N ILE A 13 4.92 -1.79 3.63
CA ILE A 13 5.36 -0.57 2.96
C ILE A 13 5.36 0.55 3.98
N VAL A 14 6.50 1.22 4.11
CA VAL A 14 6.66 2.40 4.95
C VAL A 14 6.62 3.63 4.06
N ILE A 15 5.62 4.48 4.26
CA ILE A 15 5.47 5.73 3.52
C ILE A 15 5.72 6.86 4.52
N GLU A 16 6.75 7.66 4.27
CA GLU A 16 6.99 8.91 5.01
C GLU A 16 6.19 10.02 4.34
N ASP A 17 5.35 10.71 5.11
CA ASP A 17 4.58 11.86 4.62
C ASP A 17 5.42 13.17 4.59
N GLU A 18 4.81 14.29 4.18
CA GLU A 18 5.48 15.60 4.15
C GLU A 18 5.89 16.12 5.55
N ASN A 19 5.37 15.53 6.63
CA ASN A 19 5.70 15.87 8.01
C ASN A 19 6.83 14.99 8.59
N GLY A 20 7.28 13.98 7.85
CA GLY A 20 8.23 12.98 8.34
C GLY A 20 7.58 11.91 9.22
N GLU A 21 6.26 11.74 9.16
CA GLU A 21 5.56 10.67 9.86
C GLU A 21 5.57 9.40 9.00
N GLU A 22 6.15 8.33 9.54
CA GLU A 22 6.19 7.01 8.92
C GLU A 22 4.87 6.28 9.15
N MET A 23 4.11 6.06 8.07
CA MET A 23 2.90 5.25 8.09
C MET A 23 3.19 3.86 7.51
N TYR A 24 2.64 2.84 8.17
CA TYR A 24 2.86 1.44 7.81
C TYR A 24 1.62 0.90 7.10
N TYR A 25 1.83 0.36 5.91
CA TYR A 25 0.78 -0.22 5.10
C TYR A 25 1.11 -1.66 4.71
N GLU A 26 0.09 -2.48 4.58
CA GLU A 26 0.18 -3.82 4.01
C GLU A 26 -0.31 -3.79 2.55
N GLU A 27 0.47 -4.38 1.63
CA GLU A 27 0.03 -4.58 0.24
C GLU A 27 -1.03 -5.69 0.16
N GLU A 28 -2.27 -5.31 -0.11
CA GLU A 28 -3.38 -6.26 -0.27
C GLU A 28 -3.45 -6.81 -1.70
N MET A 29 -3.33 -5.93 -2.71
CA MET A 29 -3.47 -6.30 -4.12
C MET A 29 -2.70 -5.37 -5.07
N LEU A 30 -2.21 -5.93 -6.18
CA LEU A 30 -1.59 -5.17 -7.28
C LEU A 30 -2.49 -5.15 -8.53
N ILE A 31 -2.83 -3.95 -9.00
CA ILE A 31 -3.64 -3.70 -10.18
C ILE A 31 -2.76 -3.05 -11.26
N GLN A 32 -2.75 -3.62 -12.46
CA GLN A 32 -2.05 -3.03 -13.59
C GLN A 32 -3.03 -2.31 -14.50
N HIS A 33 -2.82 -1.02 -14.70
CA HIS A 33 -3.65 -0.17 -15.56
C HIS A 33 -2.81 0.75 -16.43
N ASP A 34 -3.13 0.83 -17.72
CA ASP A 34 -2.46 1.70 -18.69
C ASP A 34 -0.92 1.56 -18.75
N GLY A 35 -0.40 0.36 -18.45
CA GLY A 35 1.04 0.09 -18.42
C GLY A 35 1.76 0.57 -17.14
N LYS A 36 0.99 1.01 -16.14
CA LYS A 36 1.46 1.36 -14.80
C LYS A 36 0.96 0.33 -13.78
N ALA A 37 1.69 0.17 -12.69
CA ALA A 37 1.30 -0.69 -11.58
C ALA A 37 0.74 0.16 -10.44
N PHE A 38 -0.29 -0.33 -9.79
CA PHE A 38 -0.95 0.29 -8.65
C PHE A 38 -1.07 -0.74 -7.53
N ALA A 39 -0.83 -0.33 -6.31
CA ALA A 39 -0.99 -1.15 -5.11
C ALA A 39 -2.19 -0.64 -4.30
N ILE A 40 -3.00 -1.59 -3.86
CA ILE A 40 -4.00 -1.42 -2.82
C ILE A 40 -3.27 -1.64 -1.49
N LEU A 41 -3.20 -0.58 -0.70
CA LEU A 41 -2.47 -0.53 0.56
C LEU A 41 -3.47 -0.35 1.69
N VAL A 42 -3.37 -1.21 2.70
CA VAL A 42 -4.24 -1.16 3.89
C VAL A 42 -3.41 -0.69 5.07
N SER A 43 -3.84 0.39 5.74
CA SER A 43 -3.10 0.91 6.88
C SER A 43 -3.10 -0.09 8.03
N LEU A 44 -1.93 -0.32 8.59
CA LEU A 44 -1.77 -1.20 9.73
C LEU A 44 -2.01 -0.39 11.01
N PRO A 45 -2.88 -0.85 11.92
CA PRO A 45 -3.04 -0.20 13.20
C PRO A 45 -1.71 -0.26 13.97
N PRO A 46 -1.30 0.83 14.64
CA PRO A 46 -0.08 0.81 15.45
C PRO A 46 -0.20 -0.26 16.55
N GLU A 47 0.88 -1.00 16.81
CA GLU A 47 0.86 -2.14 17.76
C GLU A 47 0.39 -1.77 19.18
N GLU A 48 0.48 -0.50 19.57
CA GLU A 48 0.07 0.00 20.90
C GLU A 48 -1.36 0.58 20.95
N ASP A 49 -2.02 0.82 19.81
CA ASP A 49 -3.34 1.46 19.76
C ASP A 49 -4.41 0.48 19.25
N THR A 50 -5.04 -0.19 20.21
CA THR A 50 -6.17 -1.11 19.95
C THR A 50 -7.52 -0.39 19.90
N GLU A 51 -7.54 0.94 19.92
CA GLU A 51 -8.77 1.72 20.00
C GLU A 51 -9.14 2.32 18.63
N HIS A 52 -9.94 1.55 17.89
CA HIS A 52 -10.99 2.08 17.00
C HIS A 52 -10.63 2.77 15.67
N ASP A 53 -9.38 2.83 15.23
CA ASP A 53 -9.12 3.25 13.85
C ASP A 53 -9.44 2.10 12.89
N GLU A 54 -10.47 2.31 12.05
CA GLU A 54 -10.76 1.44 10.92
C GLU A 54 -9.55 1.49 9.97
N PRO A 55 -9.06 0.34 9.47
CA PRO A 55 -7.93 0.35 8.54
C PRO A 55 -8.28 1.18 7.31
N GLU A 56 -7.43 2.15 7.00
CA GLU A 56 -7.60 3.02 5.86
C GLU A 56 -7.02 2.34 4.62
N VAL A 57 -7.85 2.17 3.60
CA VAL A 57 -7.41 1.62 2.31
C VAL A 57 -7.07 2.77 1.38
N ILE A 58 -5.82 2.81 0.93
CA ILE A 58 -5.33 3.80 -0.04
C ILE A 58 -4.83 3.09 -1.30
N ILE A 59 -4.85 3.83 -2.41
CA ILE A 59 -4.28 3.36 -3.68
C ILE A 59 -3.02 4.16 -3.95
N ALA A 60 -1.90 3.47 -4.14
CA ALA A 60 -0.64 4.07 -4.53
C ALA A 60 -0.23 3.58 -5.92
N ARG A 61 0.29 4.48 -6.76
CA ARG A 61 0.97 4.10 -8.00
C ARG A 61 2.40 3.64 -7.65
N ILE A 62 2.80 2.52 -8.21
CA ILE A 62 4.18 2.05 -8.16
C ILE A 62 4.92 2.61 -9.37
N ASP A 63 5.91 3.44 -9.09
CA ASP A 63 6.93 3.85 -10.05
C ASP A 63 8.25 3.13 -9.76
N GLU A 64 9.09 2.99 -10.78
CA GLU A 64 10.44 2.45 -10.64
C GLU A 64 11.44 3.61 -10.75
N GLU A 65 12.04 4.00 -9.62
CA GLU A 65 13.11 5.00 -9.58
C GLU A 65 14.41 4.35 -9.12
N GLU A 66 15.46 4.48 -9.93
CA GLU A 66 16.80 3.92 -9.67
C GLU A 66 16.85 2.39 -9.43
N GLY A 67 15.81 1.65 -9.84
CA GLY A 67 15.68 0.20 -9.63
C GLY A 67 15.01 -0.17 -8.30
N GLU A 68 14.48 0.82 -7.59
CA GLU A 68 13.64 0.66 -6.40
C GLU A 68 12.19 1.04 -6.74
N GLN A 69 11.25 0.30 -6.17
CA GLN A 69 9.82 0.60 -6.32
C GLN A 69 9.46 1.72 -5.35
N VAL A 70 9.01 2.85 -5.88
CA VAL A 70 8.53 3.98 -5.11
C VAL A 70 7.01 4.07 -5.23
N TYR A 71 6.35 4.23 -4.08
CA TYR A 71 4.91 4.36 -4.00
C TYR A 71 4.57 5.84 -3.99
N VAL A 72 3.87 6.30 -5.02
CA VAL A 72 3.46 7.70 -5.18
C VAL A 72 1.95 7.81 -5.29
N ALA A 73 1.42 8.99 -4.99
CA ALA A 73 -0.01 9.25 -5.18
C ALA A 73 -0.40 9.12 -6.66
N PRO A 74 -1.43 8.30 -7.01
CA PRO A 74 -1.96 8.24 -8.35
C PRO A 74 -2.66 9.56 -8.71
N THR A 75 -2.89 9.81 -10.00
CA THR A 75 -3.77 10.92 -10.41
C THR A 75 -5.24 10.55 -10.16
N ASP A 76 -6.14 11.55 -10.09
CA ASP A 76 -7.58 11.29 -9.91
C ASP A 76 -8.15 10.34 -10.99
N GLU A 77 -7.71 10.50 -12.25
CA GLU A 77 -8.12 9.62 -13.36
C GLU A 77 -7.62 8.18 -13.18
N GLU A 78 -6.38 8.01 -12.71
CA GLU A 78 -5.80 6.70 -12.41
C GLU A 78 -6.51 6.05 -11.23
N PHE A 79 -6.76 6.81 -10.17
CA PHE A 79 -7.49 6.37 -8.99
C PHE A 79 -8.88 5.85 -9.35
N ASP A 80 -9.68 6.65 -10.07
CA ASP A 80 -11.03 6.25 -10.51
C ASP A 80 -10.99 4.98 -11.38
N ALA A 81 -9.99 4.86 -12.27
CA ALA A 81 -9.84 3.69 -13.12
C ALA A 81 -9.49 2.43 -12.32
N VAL A 82 -8.58 2.55 -11.35
CA VAL A 82 -8.15 1.43 -10.48
C VAL A 82 -9.28 1.02 -9.54
N ILE A 83 -9.99 1.98 -8.93
CA ILE A 83 -11.20 1.71 -8.12
C ILE A 83 -12.22 0.95 -8.94
N LYS A 84 -12.51 1.39 -10.16
CA LYS A 84 -13.46 0.72 -11.01
C LYS A 84 -13.03 -0.72 -11.33
N LEU A 85 -11.74 -0.95 -11.59
CA LEU A 85 -11.21 -2.30 -11.78
C LEU A 85 -11.34 -3.16 -10.53
N TYR A 86 -11.08 -2.58 -9.35
CA TYR A 86 -11.24 -3.25 -8.06
C TYR A 86 -12.71 -3.61 -7.79
N GLU A 87 -13.65 -2.69 -8.02
CA GLU A 87 -15.09 -2.95 -7.93
C GLU A 87 -15.59 -3.97 -8.96
N GLU A 88 -14.97 -4.06 -10.14
CA GLU A 88 -15.30 -5.08 -11.15
C GLU A 88 -14.77 -6.47 -10.79
N MET A 89 -13.87 -6.60 -9.81
CA MET A 89 -13.31 -7.87 -9.35
C MET A 89 -14.11 -8.55 -8.23
N ASP A 90 -15.00 -7.83 -7.53
CA ASP A 90 -15.90 -8.33 -6.47
C ASP A 90 -17.24 -8.87 -7.02
#